data_AF-A0A847APP6-F1
#
_entry.id   AF-A0A847APP6-F1
#
_cell.length_a   1.000
_cell.length_b   1.000
_cell.length_c   1.000
_cell.angle_alpha   90.00
_cell.angle_beta   90.00
_cell.angle_gamma   90.00
#
_symmetry.space_group_name_H-M   'P 1'
#
loop_
_entity.id
_entity.type
_entity.pdbx_description
1 polymer ?
#
loop_
_entity_poly.entity_id
_entity_poly.type
_entity_poly.pdbx_seq_one_letter_code
_entity_poly.pdbx_strand_id
1 'polypeptide(L)'
;EYSEDDEALPGDVDLNNRDELFDDAARVVVMNQIGSTSMIQRWFSIGYNRAGRIMDQLEAAGVVGPSEGSKPRQVLIQDEYSLEHLLNGLN
;
A
#
# COMPACT_ATOMS: atom_id res chain seq x y z
N GLU A 1 -17.40 -19.76 -18.10
CA GLU A 1 -16.32 -18.88 -18.57
C GLU A 1 -15.76 -18.18 -17.36
N TYR A 2 -14.46 -18.30 -17.12
CA TYR A 2 -13.79 -17.53 -16.08
C TYR A 2 -13.61 -16.13 -16.66
N SER A 3 -14.23 -15.15 -16.00
CA SER A 3 -14.05 -13.74 -16.31
C SER A 3 -12.57 -13.42 -16.23
N GLU A 4 -12.03 -13.02 -17.39
CA GLU A 4 -10.74 -12.35 -17.53
C GLU A 4 -10.85 -11.05 -16.71
N ASP A 5 -10.50 -11.14 -15.42
CA ASP A 5 -10.11 -9.97 -14.66
C ASP A 5 -8.91 -9.40 -15.43
N ASP A 6 -9.18 -8.30 -16.14
CA ASP A 6 -8.22 -7.36 -16.71
C ASP A 6 -7.34 -6.88 -15.53
N GLU A 7 -6.41 -7.73 -15.10
CA GLU A 7 -5.27 -7.36 -14.26
C GLU A 7 -4.48 -6.38 -15.11
N ALA A 8 -4.80 -5.11 -14.95
CA ALA A 8 -3.96 -4.02 -15.38
C ALA A 8 -2.57 -4.31 -14.81
N LEU A 9 -1.68 -4.85 -15.66
CA LEU A 9 -0.27 -5.02 -15.36
C LEU A 9 0.18 -3.68 -14.79
N PRO A 10 0.54 -3.58 -13.50
CA PRO A 10 0.90 -2.31 -12.92
C PRO A 10 2.12 -1.85 -13.72
N GLY A 11 1.97 -0.79 -14.51
CA GLY A 11 3.12 -0.10 -15.06
C GLY A 11 4.03 0.23 -13.89
N ASP A 12 5.27 -0.27 -13.93
CA ASP A 12 6.27 -0.24 -12.87
C ASP A 12 6.03 0.88 -11.84
N VAL A 13 5.55 0.51 -10.65
CA VAL A 13 5.41 1.46 -9.56
C VAL A 13 6.81 1.92 -9.15
N ASP A 14 7.16 3.15 -9.53
CA ASP A 14 8.48 3.71 -9.25
C ASP A 14 8.60 4.16 -7.78
N LEU A 15 9.30 3.35 -6.98
CA LEU A 15 9.58 3.64 -5.57
C LEU A 15 10.58 4.79 -5.36
N ASN A 16 11.21 5.31 -6.42
CA ASN A 16 11.97 6.56 -6.35
C ASN A 16 11.06 7.79 -6.38
N ASN A 17 9.81 7.64 -6.80
CA ASN A 17 8.79 8.70 -6.87
C ASN A 17 7.59 8.37 -5.98
N ARG A 18 7.86 8.17 -4.68
CA ARG A 18 6.85 7.88 -3.67
C ARG A 18 5.99 9.11 -3.36
N ASP A 19 4.72 8.88 -3.04
CA ASP A 19 3.86 9.92 -2.50
C ASP A 19 4.43 10.42 -1.17
N GLU A 20 4.30 11.72 -0.88
CA GLU A 20 4.80 12.33 0.36
C GLU A 20 4.22 11.68 1.63
N LEU A 21 3.05 11.05 1.55
CA LEU A 21 2.40 10.35 2.66
C LEU A 21 2.76 8.85 2.73
N PHE A 22 3.63 8.35 1.85
CA PHE A 22 3.91 6.91 1.74
C PHE A 22 4.40 6.31 3.07
N ASP A 23 5.44 6.90 3.68
CA ASP A 23 6.02 6.39 4.93
C ASP A 23 4.98 6.39 6.07
N ASP A 24 4.23 7.49 6.20
CA ASP A 24 3.19 7.61 7.24
C ASP A 24 2.04 6.63 7.00
N ALA A 25 1.64 6.42 5.75
CA ALA A 25 0.62 5.44 5.40
C ALA A 25 1.09 4.02 5.70
N ALA A 26 2.36 3.71 5.44
CA ALA A 26 2.95 2.42 5.81
C ALA A 26 2.85 2.19 7.33
N ARG A 27 3.21 3.19 8.13
CA ARG A 27 3.11 3.13 9.61
C ARG A 27 1.68 2.89 10.07
N VAL A 28 0.71 3.59 9.49
CA VAL A 28 -0.72 3.41 9.82
C VAL A 28 -1.20 2.02 9.47
N VAL A 29 -0.88 1.54 8.27
CA VAL A 29 -1.28 0.21 7.79
C VAL A 29 -0.70 -0.89 8.68
N VAL A 30 0.58 -0.80 9.05
CA VAL A 30 1.24 -1.77 9.93
C VAL A 30 0.72 -1.68 11.36
N MET A 31 0.56 -0.48 11.92
CA MET A 31 0.05 -0.32 13.28
C MET A 31 -1.37 -0.87 13.44
N ASN A 32 -2.23 -0.69 12.44
CA ASN A 32 -3.63 -1.14 12.47
C ASN A 32 -3.82 -2.56 11.90
N GLN A 33 -2.79 -3.13 11.26
CA GLN A 33 -2.83 -4.40 10.53
C GLN A 33 -4.00 -4.50 9.53
N ILE A 34 -4.29 -3.39 8.84
CA ILE A 34 -5.39 -3.30 7.86
C ILE A 34 -4.91 -2.59 6.57
N GLY A 35 -4.73 -3.36 5.49
CA GLY A 35 -4.35 -2.85 4.17
C GLY A 35 -5.54 -2.34 3.36
N SER A 36 -6.22 -1.30 3.82
CA SER A 36 -7.42 -0.77 3.14
C SER A 36 -7.21 0.63 2.54
N THR A 37 -7.49 0.79 1.25
CA THR A 37 -7.40 2.09 0.56
C THR A 37 -8.34 3.14 1.17
N SER A 38 -9.55 2.73 1.58
CA SER A 38 -10.51 3.64 2.23
C SER A 38 -10.12 3.99 3.66
N MET A 39 -9.29 3.18 4.32
CA MET A 39 -8.66 3.56 5.59
C MET A 39 -7.65 4.68 5.36
N ILE A 40 -6.70 4.50 4.44
CA ILE A 40 -5.70 5.53 4.09
C ILE A 40 -6.41 6.84 3.69
N GLN A 41 -7.43 6.75 2.84
CA GLN A 41 -8.23 7.90 2.42
C GLN A 41 -8.77 8.70 3.61
N ARG A 42 -9.38 8.03 4.59
CA ARG A 42 -10.00 8.68 5.76
C ARG A 42 -8.97 9.18 6.76
N TRP A 43 -7.89 8.43 6.97
CA TRP A 43 -6.88 8.76 7.97
C TRP A 43 -6.10 10.02 7.57
N PHE A 44 -5.74 10.13 6.29
CA PHE A 44 -4.99 11.28 5.77
C PHE A 44 -5.87 12.36 5.11
N SER A 45 -7.20 12.17 5.08
CA SER A 45 -8.14 13.09 4.45
C SER A 45 -7.78 13.42 2.98
N ILE A 46 -7.40 12.40 2.21
CA ILE A 46 -7.02 12.51 0.80
C ILE A 46 -8.10 11.95 -0.14
N GLY A 47 -8.00 12.23 -1.44
CA GLY A 47 -8.88 11.63 -2.45
C GLY A 47 -8.60 10.14 -2.67
N TYR A 48 -9.62 9.37 -3.08
CA TYR A 48 -9.53 7.91 -3.27
C TYR A 48 -8.42 7.50 -4.26
N ASN A 49 -8.27 8.20 -5.38
CA ASN A 49 -7.22 7.91 -6.36
C ASN A 49 -5.81 8.05 -5.77
N ARG A 50 -5.60 9.07 -4.91
CA ARG A 50 -4.31 9.27 -4.24
C ARG A 50 -4.04 8.15 -3.24
N ALA A 51 -5.04 7.78 -2.43
CA ALA A 51 -4.95 6.64 -1.53
C ALA A 51 -4.68 5.32 -2.27
N GLY A 52 -5.27 5.13 -3.46
CA GLY A 52 -5.01 3.97 -4.33
C GLY A 52 -3.54 3.91 -4.75
N ARG A 53 -2.99 5.01 -5.27
CA ARG A 53 -1.56 5.08 -5.62
C ARG A 53 -0.64 4.79 -4.44
N ILE A 54 -0.96 5.30 -3.25
CA ILE A 54 -0.21 4.97 -2.02
C ILE A 54 -0.30 3.46 -1.74
N MET A 55 -1.48 2.85 -1.85
CA MET A 55 -1.65 1.41 -1.66
C MET A 55 -0.83 0.58 -2.65
N ASP A 56 -0.80 0.99 -3.92
CA ASP A 56 0.00 0.31 -4.95
C ASP A 56 1.51 0.47 -4.69
N GLN A 57 1.95 1.63 -4.20
CA GLN A 57 3.32 1.83 -3.71
C GLN A 57 3.64 0.94 -2.51
N LEU A 58 2.71 0.78 -1.57
CA LEU A 58 2.89 -0.10 -0.41
C LEU A 58 3.00 -1.57 -0.82
N GLU A 59 2.26 -1.99 -1.85
CA GLU A 59 2.41 -3.32 -2.44
C GLU A 59 3.77 -3.50 -3.11
N ALA A 60 4.17 -2.54 -3.95
CA ALA A 60 5.46 -2.58 -4.63
C ALA A 60 6.65 -2.58 -3.67
N ALA A 61 6.50 -1.90 -2.52
CA ALA A 61 7.49 -1.89 -1.44
C ALA A 61 7.46 -3.16 -0.57
N GLY A 62 6.49 -4.06 -0.75
CA GLY A 62 6.35 -5.28 0.05
C GLY A 62 5.77 -5.06 1.46
N VAL A 63 5.09 -3.93 1.70
CA VAL A 63 4.40 -3.64 2.96
C VAL A 63 3.05 -4.37 3.03
N VAL A 64 2.34 -4.44 1.89
CA VAL A 64 1.09 -5.18 1.73
C VAL A 64 1.19 -6.19 0.59
N GLY A 65 0.36 -7.23 0.65
CA GLY A 65 0.21 -8.21 -0.42
C GLY A 65 -0.60 -7.67 -1.61
N PRO A 66 -0.84 -8.53 -2.61
CA PRO A 66 -1.56 -8.15 -3.82
C PRO A 66 -3.01 -7.76 -3.54
N SER A 67 -3.62 -7.08 -4.51
CA SER A 67 -5.05 -6.76 -4.47
C SER A 67 -5.91 -8.02 -4.44
N GLU A 68 -6.82 -8.11 -3.48
CA GLU A 68 -7.83 -9.19 -3.38
C GLU A 68 -9.24 -8.65 -3.70
N GLY A 69 -9.34 -7.90 -4.81
CA GLY A 69 -10.57 -7.23 -5.23
C GLY A 69 -11.02 -6.18 -4.23
N SER A 70 -12.21 -6.36 -3.64
CA SER A 70 -12.78 -5.40 -2.67
C SER A 70 -12.31 -5.62 -1.23
N LYS A 71 -11.56 -6.70 -0.96
CA LYS A 71 -11.09 -7.02 0.41
C LYS A 71 -9.87 -6.17 0.76
N PRO A 72 -9.65 -5.88 2.05
CA PRO A 72 -8.37 -5.31 2.50
C PRO A 72 -7.22 -6.22 2.09
N ARG A 73 -6.11 -5.62 1.64
CA ARG A 73 -4.88 -6.33 1.32
C ARG A 73 -4.26 -6.86 2.61
N GLN A 74 -3.61 -8.02 2.51
CA GLN A 74 -2.85 -8.59 3.62
C GLN A 74 -1.70 -7.65 3.98
N VAL A 75 -1.52 -7.34 5.27
CA VAL A 75 -0.32 -6.63 5.74
C VAL A 75 0.79 -7.65 5.95
N LEU A 76 1.94 -7.43 5.30
CA LEU A 76 3.07 -8.38 5.31
C LEU A 76 4.07 -8.09 6.43
N ILE A 77 4.05 -6.87 6.96
CA ILE A 77 4.93 -6.41 8.03
C ILE A 77 4.17 -6.43 9.36
N GLN A 78 4.70 -7.16 10.34
CA GLN A 78 3.99 -7.42 11.60
C GLN A 78 4.22 -6.34 12.67
N ASP A 79 5.33 -5.60 12.59
CA ASP A 79 5.76 -4.69 13.62
C ASP A 79 6.49 -3.46 13.06
N GLU A 80 6.54 -2.41 13.86
CA GLU A 80 7.14 -1.12 13.51
C GLU A 80 8.65 -1.21 13.26
N TYR A 81 9.35 -2.07 13.99
CA TYR A 81 10.80 -2.23 13.83
C TYR A 81 11.15 -2.80 12.45
N SER A 82 10.44 -3.85 12.03
CA SER A 82 10.54 -4.44 10.69
C SER A 82 10.18 -3.44 9.60
N LEU A 83 9.17 -2.59 9.83
CA LEU A 83 8.80 -1.53 8.89
C LEU A 83 9.92 -0.49 8.74
N GLU A 84 10.45 0.04 9.84
CA GLU A 84 11.49 1.06 9.79
C GLU A 84 12.77 0.55 9.11
N HIS A 85 13.09 -0.74 9.25
CA HIS A 85 14.18 -1.35 8.49
C HIS A 85 13.97 -1.31 6.98
N LEU A 86 12.74 -1.63 6.55
CA LEU A 86 12.35 -1.57 5.15
C LEU A 86 12.40 -0.14 4.63
N LEU A 87 11.83 0.83 5.35
CA LEU A 87 11.81 2.24 4.94
C LEU A 87 13.22 2.82 4.83
N ASN A 88 14.12 2.51 5.75
CA ASN A 88 15.51 2.93 5.69
C ASN A 88 16.26 2.36 4.48
N GLY A 89 15.89 1.16 4.01
CA GLY A 89 16.46 0.56 2.80
C GLY A 89 15.97 1.17 1.49
N LEU A 90 14.89 1.94 1.52
CA LEU A 90 14.32 2.63 0.35
C LEU A 90 14.85 4.07 0.18
N ASN A 91 15.69 4.55 1.10
CA ASN A 91 16.23 5.91 1.15
C ASN A 91 17.68 5.98 0.68
#